data_AF-A0A925N653-F1
#
_entry.id   AF-A0A925N653-F1
#
_cell.length_a   1.000
_cell.length_b   1.000
_cell.length_c   1.000
_cell.angle_alpha   90.00
_cell.angle_beta   90.00
_cell.angle_gamma   90.00
#
_symmetry.space_group_name_H-M   'P 1'
#
loop_
_entity.id
_entity.type
_entity.pdbx_description
1 polymer ?
#
loop_
_entity_poly.entity_id
_entity_poly.type
_entity_poly.pdbx_seq_one_letter_code
_entity_poly.pdbx_strand_id
1 'polypeptide(L)'
;MARLRDREHGCPWDVQQTFATIAPYTIEEAYEVADAIDRNDLDDLKDELGDLLLQVVFHARMAQEQGAFAFGDVVAAISDKMTRRHPHVFADAQVADAASQTAAWDEHKRQEREASGEADASALSGIARGMPEWQRAGKLQARAAKVGFDWPGPAPVIEKLHEEI
;
A
#
# COMPACT_ATOMS: atom_id res chain seq x y z
N MET A 1 -2.31 11.57 -20.27
CA MET A 1 -3.38 11.79 -19.29
C MET A 1 -4.07 13.16 -19.39
N ALA A 2 -3.37 14.29 -19.26
CA ALA A 2 -4.02 15.62 -19.30
C ALA A 2 -4.90 15.85 -20.56
N ARG A 3 -4.45 15.43 -21.74
CA ARG A 3 -5.25 15.49 -22.98
C ARG A 3 -6.44 14.53 -22.99
N LEU A 4 -6.31 13.35 -22.38
CA LEU A 4 -7.39 12.36 -22.29
C LEU A 4 -8.53 12.88 -21.41
N ARG A 5 -8.20 13.60 -20.35
CA ARG A 5 -9.16 14.21 -19.42
C ARG A 5 -9.46 15.69 -19.71
N ASP A 6 -9.11 16.18 -20.89
CA ASP A 6 -9.51 17.51 -21.32
C ASP A 6 -11.04 17.58 -21.46
N ARG A 7 -11.69 18.61 -20.89
CA ARG A 7 -13.16 18.68 -20.85
C ARG A 7 -13.79 18.95 -22.22
N GLU A 8 -13.04 19.51 -23.15
CA GLU A 8 -13.54 19.91 -24.48
C GLU A 8 -13.14 18.90 -25.56
N HIS A 9 -11.92 18.37 -25.49
CA HIS A 9 -11.30 17.54 -26.54
C HIS A 9 -10.88 16.15 -26.05
N GLY A 10 -11.12 15.83 -24.78
CA GLY A 10 -10.76 14.56 -24.17
C GLY A 10 -11.73 13.43 -24.48
N CYS A 11 -11.40 12.26 -23.96
CA CYS A 11 -12.26 11.09 -24.02
C CYS A 11 -13.38 11.24 -22.97
N PRO A 12 -14.66 11.11 -23.34
CA PRO A 12 -15.78 11.23 -22.40
C PRO A 12 -15.69 10.23 -21.24
N TRP A 13 -15.21 9.01 -21.51
CA TRP A 13 -15.02 8.00 -20.48
C TRP A 13 -13.92 8.40 -19.51
N ASP A 14 -12.80 8.96 -19.98
CA ASP A 14 -11.73 9.40 -19.09
C ASP A 14 -12.17 10.58 -18.24
N VAL A 15 -12.87 11.56 -18.81
CA VAL A 15 -13.31 12.78 -18.11
C VAL A 15 -14.29 12.49 -16.98
N GLN A 16 -15.23 11.54 -17.15
CA GLN A 16 -16.24 11.23 -16.14
C GLN A 16 -15.71 10.47 -14.93
N GLN A 17 -14.48 9.92 -14.99
CA GLN A 17 -13.92 9.14 -13.89
C GLN A 17 -13.63 9.99 -12.66
N THR A 18 -13.76 9.36 -11.50
CA THR A 18 -13.47 9.90 -10.17
C THR A 18 -12.47 9.00 -9.45
N PHE A 19 -11.94 9.44 -8.30
CA PHE A 19 -11.09 8.58 -7.46
C PHE A 19 -11.76 7.24 -7.11
N ALA A 20 -13.06 7.26 -6.83
CA ALA A 20 -13.79 6.06 -6.45
C ALA A 20 -14.00 5.09 -7.62
N THR A 21 -14.18 5.60 -8.85
CA THR A 21 -14.40 4.74 -10.02
C THR A 21 -13.10 4.13 -10.54
N ILE A 22 -11.95 4.77 -10.30
CA ILE A 22 -10.62 4.24 -10.68
C ILE A 22 -10.04 3.25 -9.65
N ALA A 23 -10.44 3.36 -8.37
CA ALA A 23 -9.88 2.53 -7.29
C ALA A 23 -9.99 1.00 -7.53
N PRO A 24 -11.09 0.46 -8.08
CA PRO A 24 -11.17 -0.97 -8.41
C PRO A 24 -10.13 -1.42 -9.43
N TYR A 25 -9.93 -0.65 -10.50
CA TYR A 25 -8.91 -0.94 -11.52
C TYR A 25 -7.51 -0.96 -10.92
N THR A 26 -7.20 -0.06 -9.98
CA THR A 26 -5.90 -0.10 -9.27
C THR A 26 -5.65 -1.41 -8.52
N ILE A 27 -6.71 -2.02 -8.00
CA ILE A 27 -6.61 -3.32 -7.32
C ILE A 27 -6.45 -4.45 -8.35
N GLU A 28 -7.17 -4.38 -9.46
CA GLU A 28 -7.09 -5.31 -10.57
C GLU A 28 -5.66 -5.38 -11.13
N GLU A 29 -5.06 -4.24 -11.52
CA GLU A 29 -3.68 -4.23 -12.05
C GLU A 29 -2.66 -4.76 -11.03
N ALA A 30 -2.90 -4.56 -9.73
CA ALA A 30 -2.01 -5.11 -8.71
C ALA A 30 -2.07 -6.64 -8.63
N TYR A 31 -3.21 -7.25 -8.97
CA TYR A 31 -3.33 -8.71 -9.11
C TYR A 31 -2.72 -9.21 -10.40
N GLU A 32 -2.87 -8.50 -11.52
CA GLU A 32 -2.24 -8.86 -12.80
C GLU A 32 -0.71 -8.83 -12.70
N VAL A 33 -0.14 -7.82 -12.02
CA VAL A 33 1.29 -7.79 -11.67
C VAL A 33 1.70 -9.03 -10.86
N ALA A 34 0.88 -9.45 -9.89
CA ALA A 34 1.17 -10.65 -9.09
C ALA A 34 1.11 -11.93 -9.94
N ASP A 35 0.12 -12.04 -10.83
CA ASP A 35 -0.03 -13.17 -11.75
C ASP A 35 1.15 -13.27 -12.73
N ALA A 36 1.59 -12.15 -13.30
CA ALA A 36 2.77 -12.10 -14.17
C ALA A 36 4.05 -12.57 -13.46
N ILE A 37 4.22 -12.20 -12.18
CA ILE A 37 5.33 -12.70 -11.33
C ILE A 37 5.22 -14.21 -11.12
N ASP A 38 4.03 -14.72 -10.78
CA ASP A 38 3.81 -16.15 -10.53
C ASP A 38 4.05 -17.00 -11.78
N ARG A 39 3.74 -16.45 -12.96
CA ARG A 39 4.05 -17.06 -14.26
C ARG A 39 5.51 -16.90 -14.69
N ASN A 40 6.30 -16.10 -13.99
CA ASN A 40 7.68 -15.73 -14.34
C ASN A 40 7.77 -15.15 -15.77
N ASP A 41 6.79 -14.31 -16.13
CA ASP A 41 6.68 -13.65 -17.43
C ASP A 41 7.12 -12.19 -17.31
N LEU A 42 8.35 -11.89 -17.75
CA LEU A 42 8.93 -10.55 -17.62
C LEU A 42 8.38 -9.55 -18.62
N ASP A 43 7.91 -10.01 -19.79
CA ASP A 43 7.38 -9.12 -20.80
C ASP A 43 6.02 -8.59 -20.34
N ASP A 44 5.19 -9.51 -19.84
CA ASP A 44 3.88 -9.20 -19.26
C ASP A 44 4.01 -8.37 -17.98
N LEU A 45 4.94 -8.74 -17.08
CA LEU A 45 5.22 -7.96 -15.88
C LEU A 45 5.55 -6.49 -16.20
N LYS A 46 6.30 -6.24 -17.28
CA LYS A 46 6.64 -4.87 -17.70
C LYS A 46 5.39 -4.09 -18.12
N ASP A 47 4.45 -4.74 -18.81
CA ASP A 47 3.23 -4.13 -19.31
C ASP A 47 2.26 -3.88 -18.14
N GLU A 48 2.06 -4.85 -17.27
CA GLU A 48 1.19 -4.73 -16.07
C GLU A 48 1.70 -3.68 -15.06
N LEU A 49 3.02 -3.56 -14.89
CA LEU A 49 3.60 -2.46 -14.11
C LEU A 49 3.31 -1.09 -14.74
N GLY A 50 3.22 -1.04 -16.07
CA GLY A 50 2.83 0.15 -16.82
C GLY A 50 1.37 0.53 -16.57
N ASP A 51 0.47 -0.44 -16.57
CA ASP A 51 -0.96 -0.23 -16.31
C ASP A 51 -1.21 0.12 -14.85
N LEU A 52 -0.51 -0.50 -13.90
CA LEU A 52 -0.53 -0.07 -12.50
C LEU A 52 -0.05 1.38 -12.34
N LEU A 53 1.03 1.77 -13.04
CA LEU A 53 1.52 3.15 -13.06
C LEU A 53 0.51 4.11 -13.71
N LEU A 54 -0.21 3.68 -14.74
CA LEU A 54 -1.28 4.46 -15.37
C LEU A 54 -2.33 4.86 -14.33
N GLN A 55 -2.74 3.96 -13.43
CA GLN A 55 -3.70 4.27 -12.37
C GLN A 55 -3.18 5.37 -11.43
N VAL A 56 -1.90 5.33 -11.06
CA VAL A 56 -1.25 6.40 -10.25
C VAL A 56 -1.27 7.73 -10.99
N VAL A 57 -0.92 7.74 -12.29
CA VAL A 57 -0.94 8.95 -13.13
C VAL A 57 -2.36 9.49 -13.26
N PHE A 58 -3.36 8.62 -13.36
CA PHE A 58 -4.77 8.98 -13.45
C PHE A 58 -5.25 9.69 -12.16
N HIS A 59 -4.98 9.11 -10.99
CA HIS A 59 -5.29 9.73 -9.70
C HIS A 59 -4.55 11.05 -9.50
N ALA A 60 -3.25 11.10 -9.82
CA ALA A 60 -2.47 12.33 -9.74
C ALA A 60 -3.02 13.42 -10.67
N ARG A 61 -3.55 13.06 -11.85
CA ARG A 61 -4.19 14.02 -12.72
C ARG A 61 -5.49 14.58 -12.13
N MET A 62 -6.35 13.72 -11.58
CA MET A 62 -7.59 14.16 -10.91
C MET A 62 -7.31 15.04 -9.69
N ALA A 63 -6.24 14.76 -8.93
CA ALA A 63 -5.80 15.59 -7.83
C ALA A 63 -5.29 16.96 -8.31
N GLN A 64 -4.55 16.97 -9.42
CA GLN A 64 -4.05 18.20 -10.02
C GLN A 64 -5.19 19.10 -10.53
N GLU A 65 -6.24 18.51 -11.11
CA GLU A 65 -7.46 19.22 -11.53
C GLU A 65 -8.18 19.90 -10.36
N GLN A 66 -7.99 19.40 -9.13
CA GLN A 66 -8.54 19.96 -7.90
C GLN A 66 -7.55 20.90 -7.18
N GLY A 67 -6.37 21.13 -7.75
CA GLY A 67 -5.31 21.93 -7.12
C GLY A 67 -4.71 21.31 -5.85
N ALA A 68 -4.88 20.00 -5.64
CA ALA A 68 -4.42 19.31 -4.43
C ALA A 68 -2.94 18.92 -4.50
N PHE A 69 -2.55 18.15 -5.52
CA PHE A 69 -1.18 17.73 -5.80
C PHE A 69 -1.04 17.24 -7.24
N ALA A 70 0.18 17.14 -7.76
CA ALA A 70 0.51 16.61 -9.07
C ALA A 70 1.35 15.33 -8.97
N PHE A 71 1.57 14.66 -10.12
CA PHE A 71 2.35 13.43 -10.17
C PHE A 71 3.78 13.59 -9.63
N GLY A 72 4.41 14.73 -9.86
CA GLY A 72 5.73 15.04 -9.29
C GLY A 72 5.75 15.01 -7.77
N ASP A 73 4.68 15.47 -7.12
CA ASP A 73 4.55 15.44 -5.65
C ASP A 73 4.44 14.01 -5.11
N VAL A 74 3.78 13.12 -5.85
CA VAL A 74 3.70 11.68 -5.52
C VAL A 74 5.10 11.05 -5.57
N VAL A 75 5.88 11.36 -6.61
CA VAL A 75 7.26 10.87 -6.77
C VAL A 75 8.18 11.44 -5.69
N ALA A 76 8.06 12.73 -5.37
CA ALA A 76 8.82 13.36 -4.29
C ALA A 76 8.48 12.71 -2.94
N ALA A 77 7.20 12.52 -2.64
CA ALA A 77 6.74 11.94 -1.38
C ALA A 77 7.28 10.51 -1.14
N ILE A 78 7.37 9.67 -2.18
CA ILE A 78 7.98 8.34 -2.04
C ILE A 78 9.51 8.44 -1.93
N SER A 79 10.16 9.33 -2.69
CA SER A 79 11.62 9.51 -2.65
C SER A 79 12.10 9.99 -1.27
N ASP A 80 11.43 10.99 -0.70
CA ASP A 80 11.71 11.50 0.64
C ASP A 80 11.48 10.43 1.71
N LYS A 81 10.39 9.67 1.58
CA LYS A 81 10.06 8.56 2.49
C LYS A 81 11.12 7.46 2.44
N MET A 82 11.58 7.08 1.25
CA MET A 82 12.62 6.06 1.08
C MET A 82 13.95 6.52 1.67
N THR A 83 14.33 7.78 1.45
CA THR A 83 15.54 8.38 2.04
C THR A 83 15.46 8.39 3.56
N ARG A 84 14.34 8.86 4.13
CA ARG A 84 14.13 8.92 5.58
C ARG A 84 14.14 7.55 6.27
N ARG A 85 13.56 6.52 5.63
CA ARG A 85 13.46 5.18 6.22
C ARG A 85 14.67 4.28 5.97
N HIS A 86 15.63 4.73 5.15
CA HIS A 86 16.89 4.02 4.89
C HIS A 86 18.11 4.88 5.23
N PRO A 87 18.23 5.36 6.48
CA PRO A 87 19.41 6.14 6.88
C PRO A 87 20.71 5.33 6.83
N HIS A 88 20.63 4.00 6.72
CA HIS A 88 21.79 3.12 6.54
C HIS A 88 22.26 3.01 5.09
N VAL A 89 21.46 3.47 4.13
CA VAL A 89 21.84 3.56 2.71
C VAL A 89 22.22 4.98 2.35
N PHE A 90 21.50 5.97 2.87
CA PHE A 90 21.60 7.38 2.46
C PHE A 90 22.25 8.30 3.50
N ALA A 91 22.64 7.78 4.66
CA ALA A 91 23.35 8.49 5.72
C ALA A 91 24.31 7.53 6.47
N ASP A 92 24.64 7.80 7.73
CA ASP A 92 25.68 7.09 8.47
C ASP A 92 25.17 5.96 9.40
N ALA A 93 23.86 5.65 9.38
CA ALA A 93 23.32 4.63 10.26
C ALA A 93 23.84 3.23 9.87
N GLN A 94 23.97 2.34 10.85
CA GLN A 94 24.36 0.95 10.61
C GLN A 94 23.17 0.03 10.90
N VAL A 95 22.93 -0.93 10.02
CA VAL A 95 21.93 -1.99 10.19
C VAL A 95 22.66 -3.32 10.10
N ALA A 96 22.51 -4.16 11.12
CA ALA A 96 23.31 -5.37 11.27
C ALA A 96 22.85 -6.50 10.34
N ASP A 97 21.54 -6.59 10.07
CA ASP A 97 20.92 -7.66 9.30
C ASP A 97 19.50 -7.28 8.81
N ALA A 98 18.87 -8.15 8.02
CA ALA A 98 17.52 -7.92 7.50
C ALA A 98 16.44 -7.87 8.60
N ALA A 99 16.64 -8.58 9.72
CA ALA A 99 15.70 -8.60 10.83
C ALA A 99 15.68 -7.24 11.56
N SER A 100 16.87 -6.69 11.84
CA SER A 100 17.04 -5.34 12.40
C SER A 100 16.55 -4.26 11.44
N GLN A 101 16.71 -4.44 10.12
CA GLN A 101 16.12 -3.55 9.12
C GLN A 101 14.59 -3.53 9.19
N THR A 102 13.97 -4.71 9.28
CA THR A 102 12.51 -4.86 9.37
C THR A 102 11.96 -4.21 10.65
N ALA A 103 12.66 -4.40 11.79
CA ALA A 103 12.30 -3.76 13.05
C ALA A 103 12.39 -2.23 12.97
N ALA A 104 13.49 -1.70 12.42
CA ALA A 104 13.67 -0.26 12.23
C ALA A 104 12.61 0.34 11.29
N TRP A 105 12.24 -0.37 10.23
CA TRP A 105 11.19 0.04 9.29
C TRP A 105 9.81 0.16 9.96
N ASP A 106 9.45 -0.83 10.78
CA ASP A 106 8.19 -0.81 11.54
C ASP A 106 8.16 0.28 12.59
N GLU A 107 9.30 0.57 13.23
CA GLU A 107 9.45 1.65 14.19
C GLU A 107 9.31 3.03 13.51
N HIS A 108 9.97 3.25 12.36
CA HIS A 108 9.77 4.47 11.58
C HIS A 108 8.31 4.65 11.16
N LYS A 109 7.63 3.57 10.76
CA LYS A 109 6.18 3.62 10.47
C LYS A 109 5.34 3.97 11.70
N ARG A 110 5.75 3.57 12.91
CA ARG A 110 5.05 3.93 14.16
C ARG A 110 5.22 5.41 14.46
N GLN A 111 6.46 5.91 14.43
CA GLN A 111 6.76 7.33 14.67
C GLN A 111 6.06 8.26 13.68
N GLU A 112 5.99 7.87 12.40
CA GLU A 112 5.27 8.66 11.39
C GLU A 112 3.76 8.75 11.65
N ARG A 113 3.13 7.69 12.17
CA ARG A 113 1.71 7.72 12.58
C ARG A 113 1.48 8.60 13.81
N GLU A 114 2.40 8.57 14.75
CA GLU A 114 2.34 9.44 15.94
C GLU A 114 2.50 10.91 15.56
N ALA A 115 3.39 11.21 14.60
CA ALA A 115 3.61 12.56 14.11
C ALA A 115 2.49 13.08 13.19
N SER A 116 1.76 12.21 12.47
CA SER A 116 0.66 12.61 11.60
C SER A 116 -0.62 13.02 12.35
N GLY A 117 -0.65 12.84 13.68
CA GLY A 117 -1.82 13.12 14.50
C GLY A 117 -3.01 12.22 14.19
N GLU A 118 -2.76 11.01 13.65
CA GLU A 118 -3.80 10.01 13.47
C GLU A 118 -4.52 9.76 14.81
N ALA A 119 -5.84 9.99 14.82
CA ALA A 119 -6.64 9.92 16.04
C ALA A 119 -6.75 8.51 16.65
N ASP A 120 -6.45 7.48 15.86
CA ASP A 120 -6.55 6.08 16.28
C ASP A 120 -5.19 5.51 16.68
N ALA A 121 -4.88 5.64 17.97
CA ALA A 121 -3.70 5.07 18.62
C ALA A 121 -3.82 3.55 18.90
N SER A 122 -4.87 2.88 18.42
CA SER A 122 -5.05 1.44 18.60
C SER A 122 -3.90 0.63 17.98
N ALA A 123 -3.53 -0.47 18.62
CA ALA A 123 -2.55 -1.43 18.08
C ALA A 123 -2.94 -1.99 16.70
N LEU A 124 -4.24 -1.96 16.38
CA LEU A 124 -4.82 -2.46 15.13
C LEU A 124 -5.07 -1.37 14.07
N SER A 125 -4.71 -0.11 14.35
CA SER A 125 -4.92 0.99 13.40
C SER A 125 -4.06 0.84 12.13
N GLY A 126 -4.50 1.48 11.03
CA GLY A 126 -3.80 1.47 9.75
C GLY A 126 -3.94 0.17 8.93
N ILE A 127 -4.90 -0.70 9.26
CA ILE A 127 -5.27 -1.85 8.42
C ILE A 127 -6.34 -1.39 7.41
N ALA A 128 -6.01 -1.50 6.12
CA ALA A 128 -6.90 -1.11 5.03
C ALA A 128 -8.18 -1.97 5.03
N ARG A 129 -9.35 -1.32 4.95
CA ARG A 129 -10.66 -2.00 4.90
C ARG A 129 -10.95 -2.68 3.56
N GLY A 130 -10.34 -2.21 2.47
CA GLY A 130 -10.54 -2.79 1.12
C GLY A 130 -9.72 -4.05 0.83
N MET A 131 -9.00 -4.58 1.82
CA MET A 131 -8.21 -5.81 1.68
C MET A 131 -9.13 -7.04 1.73
N PRO A 132 -8.85 -8.12 0.96
CA PRO A 132 -9.55 -9.38 1.12
C PRO A 132 -9.58 -9.84 2.58
N GLU A 133 -10.72 -10.32 3.06
CA GLU A 133 -10.94 -10.53 4.49
C GLU A 133 -9.96 -11.54 5.12
N TRP A 134 -9.48 -12.53 4.36
CA TRP A 134 -8.46 -13.47 4.85
C TRP A 134 -7.08 -12.81 5.06
N GLN A 135 -6.65 -11.95 4.14
CA GLN A 135 -5.40 -11.18 4.29
C GLN A 135 -5.54 -10.19 5.45
N ARG A 136 -6.71 -9.56 5.56
CA ARG A 136 -7.03 -8.64 6.65
C ARG A 136 -7.01 -9.35 7.99
N ALA A 137 -7.60 -10.55 8.10
CA ALA A 137 -7.57 -11.38 9.30
C ALA A 137 -6.12 -11.74 9.71
N GLY A 138 -5.29 -12.17 8.77
CA GLY A 138 -3.88 -12.44 9.03
C GLY A 138 -3.12 -11.21 9.52
N LYS A 139 -3.38 -10.03 8.92
CA LYS A 139 -2.75 -8.77 9.33
C LYS A 139 -3.23 -8.29 10.71
N LEU A 140 -4.50 -8.51 11.05
CA LEU A 140 -5.06 -8.23 12.38
C LEU A 140 -4.39 -9.11 13.44
N GLN A 141 -4.30 -10.42 13.19
CA GLN A 141 -3.62 -11.36 14.09
C GLN A 141 -2.16 -11.00 14.28
N ALA A 142 -1.42 -10.71 13.20
CA ALA A 142 -0.02 -10.29 13.29
C ALA A 142 0.19 -8.99 14.08
N ARG A 143 -0.76 -8.05 14.03
CA ARG A 143 -0.73 -6.82 14.83
C ARG A 143 -1.04 -7.08 16.30
N ALA A 144 -2.00 -7.95 16.58
CA ALA A 144 -2.36 -8.33 17.94
C ALA A 144 -1.19 -9.08 18.63
N ALA A 145 -0.52 -9.97 17.90
CA ALA A 145 0.64 -10.70 18.42
C ALA A 145 1.78 -9.78 18.85
N LYS A 146 1.99 -8.64 18.17
CA LYS A 146 3.01 -7.64 18.53
C LYS A 146 2.81 -7.00 19.91
N VAL A 147 1.58 -7.01 20.43
CA VAL A 147 1.27 -6.54 21.80
C VAL A 147 1.06 -7.69 22.78
N GLY A 148 1.48 -8.91 22.41
CA GLY A 148 1.36 -10.11 23.23
C GLY A 148 -0.02 -10.77 23.20
N PHE A 149 -0.92 -10.32 22.33
CA PHE A 149 -2.22 -10.95 22.13
C PHE A 149 -2.11 -12.01 21.03
N ASP A 150 -1.67 -13.21 21.40
CA ASP A 150 -1.56 -14.37 20.52
C ASP A 150 -1.84 -15.68 21.29
N TRP A 151 -2.10 -16.75 20.56
CA TRP A 151 -2.29 -18.07 21.14
C TRP A 151 -0.98 -18.62 21.70
N PRO A 152 -1.00 -19.35 22.83
CA PRO A 152 0.21 -19.92 23.43
C PRO A 152 0.78 -21.11 22.64
N GLY A 153 0.10 -21.55 21.58
CA GLY A 153 0.50 -22.65 20.71
C GLY A 153 -0.63 -23.09 19.77
N PRO A 154 -0.38 -24.09 18.91
CA PRO A 154 -1.35 -24.51 17.88
C PRO A 154 -2.57 -25.26 18.44
N ALA A 155 -2.45 -25.95 19.57
CA ALA A 155 -3.54 -26.74 20.15
C ALA A 155 -4.83 -25.91 20.42
N PRO A 156 -4.78 -24.79 21.16
CA PRO A 156 -5.99 -24.00 21.40
C PRO A 156 -6.54 -23.32 20.14
N VAL A 157 -5.72 -23.10 19.09
CA VAL A 157 -6.20 -22.62 17.79
C VAL A 157 -7.09 -23.65 17.12
N ILE A 158 -6.69 -24.93 17.12
CA ILE A 158 -7.46 -26.03 16.54
C ILE A 158 -8.74 -26.29 17.34
N GLU A 159 -8.67 -26.21 18.68
CA GLU A 159 -9.86 -26.30 19.54
C GLU A 159 -10.86 -25.19 19.21
N LYS A 160 -10.40 -23.94 19.05
CA LYS A 160 -11.27 -22.82 18.69
C LYS A 160 -11.86 -22.97 17.29
N LEU A 161 -11.10 -23.50 16.33
CA LEU A 161 -11.62 -23.81 15.00
C LEU A 161 -12.77 -24.82 15.07
N HIS A 162 -12.64 -25.88 15.87
CA HIS A 162 -13.71 -26.87 16.03
C HIS A 162 -14.94 -26.32 16.77
N GLU A 163 -14.78 -25.32 17.64
CA GLU A 163 -15.91 -24.66 18.33
C GLU A 163 -16.84 -23.89 17.38
N GLU A 164 -16.29 -23.31 16.30
CA GLU A 164 -17.02 -22.44 15.37
C GLU A 164 -17.68 -23.19 14.19
N ILE A 165 -17.54 -24.54 14.13
CA ILE A 165 -18.11 -25.42 13.10
C ILE A 165 -19.34 -26.14 13.67
#